data_AF-A0A7K9KG11-F1
#
_entry.id   AF-A0A7K9KG11-F1
#
_cell.length_a   1.000
_cell.length_b   1.000
_cell.length_c   1.000
_cell.angle_alpha   90.00
_cell.angle_beta   90.00
_cell.angle_gamma   90.00
#
_symmetry.space_group_name_H-M   'P 1'
#
loop_
_entity.id
_entity.type
_entity.pdbx_description
1 polymer ?
#
loop_
_entity_poly.entity_id
_entity_poly.type
_entity_poly.pdbx_seq_one_letter_code
_entity_poly.pdbx_strand_id
1 'polypeptide(L)'
;LLPQFLALCAPLTQEHPEVLPFLSSRHLRAHPDFRGSAEFRNILGRLLRRVRGRRRKVYVYINELCTVLKARALRRRLPLRAPPASHRAPSQCPNAPSQHPSTPSQYPSAPSQHPSALLQYPSALPQYPSAPPQHPSAPPQHPSAAPPPPEGSPRRAGGSRRQIRHLEHLLRVYAGEIRRLQERELDLAELDSADSPYLQENRLKRRMMRIFRRLCQLKECSSLTGRVLEQRIRFRGTRYPEVNRSIERFINRPDAFPDYSDILREIRGASARHGLALGRRQMENMAQEAFREVGNRLQERRHLDLVYNFGSHLTDQYRPG
;
A
#
# COMPACT_ATOMS: atom_id res chain seq x y z
N LEU A 1 19.27 -4.35 34.60
CA LEU A 1 19.65 -5.30 33.53
C LEU A 1 20.20 -4.61 32.28
N LEU A 2 19.59 -3.53 31.76
CA LEU A 2 20.12 -2.84 30.57
C LEU A 2 21.55 -2.28 30.77
N PRO A 3 21.90 -1.59 31.87
CA PRO A 3 23.27 -1.12 32.10
C PRO A 3 24.29 -2.27 32.13
N GLN A 4 23.90 -3.42 32.70
CA GLN A 4 24.73 -4.63 32.72
C GLN A 4 24.96 -5.20 31.32
N PHE A 5 23.94 -5.13 30.45
CA PHE A 5 24.06 -5.56 29.05
C PHE A 5 24.99 -4.63 28.28
N LEU A 6 24.84 -3.30 28.44
CA LEU A 6 25.71 -2.30 27.80
C LEU A 6 27.17 -2.46 28.25
N ALA A 7 27.42 -2.66 29.55
CA ALA A 7 28.77 -2.88 30.08
C ALA A 7 29.40 -4.17 29.52
N LEU A 8 28.62 -5.23 29.33
CA LEU A 8 29.11 -6.48 28.74
C LEU A 8 29.41 -6.34 27.24
N CYS A 9 28.66 -5.50 26.53
CA CYS A 9 28.85 -5.22 25.11
C CYS A 9 30.01 -4.26 24.85
N ALA A 10 30.30 -3.33 25.76
CA ALA A 10 31.33 -2.29 25.59
C ALA A 10 32.71 -2.80 25.12
N PRO A 11 33.33 -3.81 25.75
CA PRO A 11 34.62 -4.33 25.27
C PRO A 11 34.51 -5.12 23.95
N LEU A 12 33.31 -5.47 23.50
CA LEU A 12 33.06 -6.25 22.28
C LEU A 12 32.66 -5.39 21.08
N THR A 13 32.42 -4.10 21.28
CA THR A 13 32.03 -3.14 20.24
C THR A 13 33.05 -2.00 20.11
N GLN A 14 34.34 -2.29 20.33
CA GLN A 14 35.41 -1.28 20.25
C GLN A 14 35.55 -0.66 18.87
N GLU A 15 35.28 -1.44 17.81
CA GLU A 15 35.25 -0.98 16.42
C GLU A 15 34.13 0.03 16.14
N HIS A 16 33.02 -0.04 16.88
CA HIS A 16 31.82 0.78 16.69
C HIS A 16 31.22 1.21 18.04
N PRO A 17 31.89 2.11 18.80
CA PRO A 17 31.43 2.54 20.11
C PRO A 17 30.10 3.29 20.07
N GLU A 18 29.74 3.90 18.93
CA GLU A 18 28.47 4.61 18.68
C GLU A 18 27.22 3.74 18.84
N VAL A 19 27.38 2.41 18.80
CA VAL A 19 26.27 1.45 18.93
C VAL A 19 25.65 1.47 20.34
N LEU A 20 26.43 1.73 21.39
CA LEU A 20 25.96 1.77 22.78
C LEU A 20 25.09 3.00 23.09
N PRO A 21 25.48 4.24 22.74
CA PRO A 21 24.61 5.41 22.89
C PRO A 21 23.38 5.31 21.98
N PHE A 22 23.50 4.74 20.78
CA PHE A 22 22.35 4.46 19.92
C PHE A 22 21.34 3.51 20.57
N LEU A 23 21.81 2.40 21.14
CA LEU A 23 20.95 1.44 21.85
C LEU A 23 20.30 2.06 23.09
N SER A 24 21.02 2.94 23.79
CA SER A 24 20.49 3.68 24.95
C SER A 24 19.39 4.67 24.54
N SER A 25 19.59 5.41 23.46
CA SER A 25 18.57 6.30 22.86
C SER A 25 17.33 5.51 22.43
N ARG A 26 17.51 4.35 21.78
CA ARG A 26 16.41 3.42 21.43
C ARG A 26 15.62 2.96 22.65
N HIS A 27 16.29 2.65 23.75
CA HIS A 27 15.62 2.26 24.98
C HIS A 27 14.77 3.38 25.57
N LEU A 28 15.25 4.63 25.55
CA LEU A 28 14.49 5.78 26.03
C LEU A 28 13.21 6.03 25.22
N ARG A 29 13.24 5.73 23.91
CA ARG A 29 12.09 5.88 22.99
C ARG A 29 11.05 4.74 23.10
N ALA A 30 11.38 3.66 23.80
CA ALA A 30 10.45 2.56 24.06
C ALA A 30 9.38 2.93 25.10
N HIS A 31 8.20 2.32 25.00
CA HIS A 31 7.08 2.59 25.93
C HIS A 31 7.50 2.37 27.40
N PRO A 32 7.19 3.30 28.33
CA PRO A 32 7.56 3.17 29.75
C PRO A 32 7.10 1.83 30.36
N ASP A 33 5.86 1.43 30.12
CA ASP A 33 5.31 0.14 30.62
C ASP A 33 6.10 -1.06 30.10
N PHE A 34 6.51 -1.03 28.84
CA PHE A 34 7.34 -2.09 28.27
C PHE A 34 8.73 -2.12 28.92
N ARG A 35 9.36 -0.95 29.12
CA ARG A 35 10.68 -0.83 29.77
C ARG A 35 10.66 -1.35 31.22
N GLY A 36 9.55 -1.19 31.93
CA GLY A 36 9.32 -1.71 33.28
C GLY A 36 8.84 -3.16 33.34
N SER A 37 8.45 -3.76 32.21
CA SER A 37 7.79 -5.07 32.16
C SER A 37 8.71 -6.26 32.48
N ALA A 38 8.10 -7.34 32.96
CA ALA A 38 8.77 -8.64 33.10
C ALA A 38 9.21 -9.20 31.73
N GLU A 39 8.46 -8.93 30.66
CA GLU A 39 8.79 -9.31 29.28
C GLU A 39 10.17 -8.75 28.89
N PHE A 40 10.39 -7.45 29.09
CA PHE A 40 11.67 -6.81 28.76
C PHE A 40 12.83 -7.33 29.60
N ARG A 41 12.61 -7.58 30.91
CA ARG A 41 13.62 -8.19 31.78
C ARG A 41 14.01 -9.60 31.31
N ASN A 42 13.04 -10.41 30.90
CA ASN A 42 13.27 -11.77 30.39
C ASN A 42 14.07 -11.75 29.07
N ILE A 43 13.75 -10.82 28.17
CA ILE A 43 14.49 -10.62 26.91
C ILE A 43 15.94 -10.23 27.21
N LEU A 44 16.17 -9.24 28.06
CA LEU A 44 17.52 -8.85 28.47
C LEU A 44 18.29 -9.98 29.16
N GLY A 45 17.63 -10.75 30.04
CA GLY A 45 18.24 -11.91 30.70
C GLY A 45 18.64 -13.02 29.72
N ARG A 46 17.84 -13.26 28.68
CA ARG A 46 18.19 -14.17 27.58
C ARG A 46 19.38 -13.65 26.78
N LEU A 47 19.38 -12.38 26.41
CA LEU A 47 20.45 -11.76 25.64
C LEU A 47 21.78 -11.72 26.40
N LEU A 48 21.75 -11.38 27.69
CA LEU A 48 22.93 -11.43 28.58
C LEU A 48 23.57 -12.81 28.60
N ARG A 49 22.78 -13.88 28.75
CA ARG A 49 23.30 -15.26 28.70
C ARG A 49 23.90 -15.61 27.33
N ARG A 50 23.26 -15.17 26.25
CA ARG A 50 23.75 -15.40 24.87
C ARG A 50 25.06 -14.66 24.58
N VAL A 51 25.20 -13.41 25.00
CA VAL A 51 26.44 -12.64 24.84
C VAL A 51 27.57 -13.32 25.61
N ARG A 52 27.33 -13.78 26.84
CA ARG A 52 28.34 -14.50 27.64
C ARG A 52 28.78 -15.82 26.97
N GLY A 53 27.85 -16.58 26.41
CA GLY A 53 28.16 -17.85 25.75
C GLY A 53 28.77 -17.74 24.35
N ARG A 54 28.43 -16.69 23.57
CA ARG A 54 28.88 -16.53 22.18
C ARG A 54 29.19 -15.07 21.84
N ARG A 55 30.32 -14.58 22.35
CA ARG A 55 30.75 -13.16 22.22
C ARG A 55 30.88 -12.67 20.77
N ARG A 56 31.27 -13.54 19.83
CA ARG A 56 31.41 -13.20 18.39
C ARG A 56 30.10 -12.74 17.72
N LYS A 57 28.93 -13.03 18.31
CA LYS A 57 27.62 -12.63 17.78
C LYS A 57 27.03 -11.40 18.47
N VAL A 58 27.86 -10.59 19.15
CA VAL A 58 27.39 -9.43 19.93
C VAL A 58 26.49 -8.49 19.14
N TYR A 59 26.85 -8.15 17.89
CA TYR A 59 26.05 -7.26 17.04
C TYR A 59 24.68 -7.86 16.66
N VAL A 60 24.58 -9.19 16.53
CA VAL A 60 23.29 -9.87 16.30
C VAL A 60 22.38 -9.71 17.51
N TYR A 61 22.94 -9.84 18.73
CA TYR A 61 22.18 -9.68 19.97
C TYR A 61 21.79 -8.23 20.24
N ILE A 62 22.68 -7.29 19.91
CA ILE A 62 22.36 -5.86 19.92
C ILE A 62 21.24 -5.57 18.91
N ASN A 63 21.30 -6.12 17.70
CA ASN A 63 20.25 -5.93 16.69
C ASN A 63 18.91 -6.58 17.11
N GLU A 64 18.93 -7.75 17.76
CA GLU A 64 17.74 -8.39 18.35
C GLU A 64 17.09 -7.45 19.38
N LEU A 65 17.90 -6.85 20.26
CA LEU A 65 17.41 -5.88 21.25
C LEU A 65 16.89 -4.59 20.60
N CYS A 66 17.60 -4.04 19.61
CA CYS A 66 17.18 -2.88 18.84
C CYS A 66 15.81 -3.11 18.17
N THR A 67 15.61 -4.29 17.58
CA THR A 67 14.36 -4.67 16.91
C THR A 67 13.20 -4.71 17.90
N VAL A 68 13.40 -5.33 19.06
CA VAL A 68 12.39 -5.39 20.14
C VAL A 68 12.01 -4.00 20.64
N LEU A 69 13.02 -3.14 20.89
CA LEU A 69 12.79 -1.77 21.33
C LEU A 69 12.07 -0.94 20.26
N LYS A 70 12.42 -1.10 18.98
CA LYS A 70 11.76 -0.43 17.83
C LYS A 70 10.30 -0.85 17.69
N ALA A 71 9.99 -2.14 17.88
CA ALA A 71 8.62 -2.66 17.80
C ALA A 71 7.70 -2.09 18.90
N ARG A 72 8.26 -1.75 20.06
CA ARG A 72 7.54 -1.23 21.23
C ARG A 72 7.82 0.26 21.50
N ALA A 73 8.27 0.99 20.47
CA ALA A 73 8.48 2.44 20.54
C ALA A 73 7.15 3.20 20.71
N LEU A 74 7.19 4.31 21.45
CA LEU A 74 6.05 5.23 21.54
C LEU A 74 5.70 5.73 20.14
N ARG A 75 4.50 5.37 19.64
CA ARG A 75 3.94 5.93 18.40
C ARG A 75 3.19 7.21 18.76
N ARG A 76 3.78 8.38 18.55
CA ARG A 76 3.04 9.63 18.75
C ARG A 76 1.94 9.73 17.69
N ARG A 77 0.68 9.92 18.13
CA ARG A 77 -0.39 10.36 17.24
C ARG A 77 -0.05 11.78 16.81
N LEU A 78 0.11 12.02 15.51
CA LEU A 78 0.34 13.35 14.98
C LEU A 78 -0.85 14.25 15.36
N PRO A 79 -0.64 15.34 16.11
CA PRO A 79 -1.66 16.38 16.24
C PRO A 79 -1.83 17.01 14.86
N LEU A 80 -3.01 16.88 14.25
CA LEU A 80 -3.36 17.67 13.08
C LEU A 80 -3.35 19.14 13.54
N ARG A 81 -2.43 19.94 13.00
CA ARG A 81 -2.35 21.37 13.30
C ARG A 81 -3.57 22.05 12.68
N ALA A 82 -4.47 22.55 13.52
CA ALA A 82 -5.58 23.36 13.07
C ALA A 82 -5.04 24.69 12.48
N PRO A 83 -5.62 25.20 11.37
CA PRO A 83 -5.29 26.53 10.86
C PRO A 83 -5.74 27.61 11.87
N PRO A 84 -5.15 28.82 11.84
CA PRO A 84 -5.50 29.89 12.77
C PRO A 84 -6.96 30.28 12.57
N ALA A 85 -7.74 30.23 13.66
CA ALA A 85 -9.13 30.60 13.69
C ALA A 85 -9.28 32.13 13.60
N SER A 86 -10.01 32.61 12.61
CA SER A 86 -10.58 33.96 12.65
C SER A 86 -11.84 33.97 13.54
N HIS A 87 -11.92 35.04 14.32
CA HIS A 87 -12.89 35.36 15.38
C HIS A 87 -14.33 34.85 15.21
N ARG A 88 -14.85 34.14 16.25
CA ARG A 88 -16.17 34.47 16.85
C ARG A 88 -16.34 33.87 18.27
N ALA A 89 -17.01 34.65 19.11
CA ALA A 89 -17.19 34.59 20.57
C ALA A 89 -18.03 33.39 21.09
N PRO A 90 -18.08 33.16 22.43
CA PRO A 90 -18.40 31.86 23.03
C PRO A 90 -19.90 31.63 23.24
N SER A 91 -20.31 30.38 23.23
CA SER A 91 -21.57 29.94 23.84
C SER A 91 -21.30 28.67 24.63
N GLN A 92 -21.37 28.81 25.95
CA GLN A 92 -21.32 27.73 26.92
C GLN A 92 -22.71 27.08 27.02
N CYS A 93 -22.75 25.76 27.24
CA CYS A 93 -23.66 25.03 28.15
C CYS A 93 -23.45 23.50 28.01
N PRO A 94 -23.83 22.67 29.02
CA PRO A 94 -22.91 21.71 29.63
C PRO A 94 -23.27 20.20 29.51
N ASN A 95 -22.26 19.36 29.81
CA ASN A 95 -22.21 17.98 30.32
C ASN A 95 -23.40 16.99 30.15
N ALA A 96 -23.09 15.78 29.66
CA ALA A 96 -23.41 14.50 30.35
C ALA A 96 -22.60 13.32 29.76
N PRO A 97 -22.26 12.29 30.58
CA PRO A 97 -21.27 11.26 30.23
C PRO A 97 -21.92 10.00 29.62
N SER A 98 -21.16 9.22 28.85
CA SER A 98 -21.54 7.84 28.54
C SER A 98 -20.31 6.93 28.45
N GLN A 99 -20.42 5.84 29.20
CA GLN A 99 -19.36 4.94 29.64
C GLN A 99 -19.28 3.66 28.79
N HIS A 100 -18.04 3.24 28.49
CA HIS A 100 -17.51 1.87 28.29
C HIS A 100 -17.95 1.01 27.07
N PRO A 101 -17.21 -0.08 26.70
CA PRO A 101 -15.81 -0.44 26.97
C PRO A 101 -15.01 -0.86 25.71
N SER A 102 -13.67 -0.96 25.85
CA SER A 102 -12.75 -1.48 24.83
C SER A 102 -12.36 -2.94 25.11
N THR A 103 -12.42 -3.80 24.10
CA THR A 103 -11.82 -5.15 24.10
C THR A 103 -10.65 -5.21 23.11
N PRO A 104 -9.48 -5.81 23.46
CA PRO A 104 -8.35 -5.93 22.54
C PRO A 104 -8.37 -7.28 21.80
N SER A 105 -8.35 -7.26 20.48
CA SER A 105 -8.17 -8.47 19.67
C SER A 105 -6.72 -8.56 19.17
N GLN A 106 -6.02 -9.58 19.64
CA GLN A 106 -4.67 -9.99 19.21
C GLN A 106 -4.79 -11.03 18.09
N TYR A 107 -4.00 -10.89 17.01
CA TYR A 107 -3.51 -12.05 16.23
C TYR A 107 -2.13 -11.73 15.60
N PRO A 108 -1.29 -12.77 15.33
CA PRO A 108 0.16 -12.66 15.20
C PRO A 108 0.63 -12.51 13.74
N SER A 109 1.80 -11.90 13.54
CA SER A 109 2.48 -11.78 12.25
C SER A 109 3.59 -12.82 12.08
N ALA A 110 3.53 -13.59 10.99
CA ALA A 110 4.64 -14.40 10.47
C ALA A 110 5.50 -13.60 9.47
N PRO A 111 6.79 -13.92 9.28
CA PRO A 111 7.68 -13.15 8.42
C PRO A 111 7.81 -13.77 7.02
N SER A 112 7.61 -12.98 5.97
CA SER A 112 8.04 -13.33 4.60
C SER A 112 9.28 -12.52 4.24
N GLN A 113 10.37 -13.24 3.98
CA GLN A 113 11.57 -12.71 3.35
C GLN A 113 11.45 -12.83 1.84
N HIS A 114 11.85 -11.81 1.09
CA HIS A 114 12.35 -11.97 -0.28
C HIS A 114 13.53 -11.03 -0.55
N PRO A 115 14.53 -11.45 -1.35
CA PRO A 115 15.78 -10.73 -1.54
C PRO A 115 15.74 -9.77 -2.73
N SER A 116 16.50 -8.69 -2.61
CA SER A 116 16.78 -7.73 -3.67
C SER A 116 17.68 -8.35 -4.75
N ALA A 117 17.26 -8.30 -6.00
CA ALA A 117 18.14 -8.49 -7.16
C ALA A 117 18.15 -7.20 -7.98
N LEU A 118 19.33 -6.61 -8.09
CA LEU A 118 19.68 -5.53 -9.01
C LEU A 118 19.47 -6.03 -10.44
N LEU A 119 18.67 -5.32 -11.24
CA LEU A 119 18.67 -5.49 -12.70
C LEU A 119 19.01 -4.16 -13.36
N GLN A 120 20.09 -4.25 -14.12
CA GLN A 120 20.80 -3.22 -14.86
C GLN A 120 20.07 -2.98 -16.18
N TYR A 121 19.72 -1.73 -16.48
CA TYR A 121 19.03 -1.33 -17.70
C TYR A 121 20.01 -1.20 -18.88
N PRO A 122 19.65 -1.69 -20.08
CA PRO A 122 20.20 -1.19 -21.32
C PRO A 122 19.35 -0.04 -21.86
N SER A 123 20.03 1.05 -22.21
CA SER A 123 19.50 2.27 -22.81
C SER A 123 19.13 2.05 -24.28
N ALA A 124 17.84 2.14 -24.61
CA ALA A 124 17.36 2.51 -25.96
C ALA A 124 15.85 2.80 -25.92
N LEU A 125 15.46 4.06 -26.10
CA LEU A 125 14.09 4.50 -26.34
C LEU A 125 13.83 4.49 -27.85
N PRO A 126 12.79 3.80 -28.36
CA PRO A 126 12.23 4.10 -29.67
C PRO A 126 11.28 5.30 -29.56
N GLN A 127 11.47 6.28 -30.44
CA GLN A 127 10.66 7.49 -30.56
C GLN A 127 9.22 7.17 -31.00
N TYR A 128 8.22 7.85 -30.41
CA TYR A 128 6.83 7.82 -30.85
C TYR A 128 6.40 9.19 -31.41
N PRO A 129 5.62 9.25 -32.51
CA PRO A 129 5.11 10.50 -33.05
C PRO A 129 3.89 11.03 -32.29
N SER A 130 3.87 12.35 -32.13
CA SER A 130 2.82 13.16 -31.52
C SER A 130 1.67 13.42 -32.50
N ALA A 131 0.45 12.95 -32.20
CA ALA A 131 -0.82 13.63 -32.55
C ALA A 131 -2.04 12.81 -32.04
N PRO A 132 -3.08 13.46 -31.50
CA PRO A 132 -4.34 12.78 -31.16
C PRO A 132 -5.24 12.66 -32.41
N PRO A 133 -6.00 11.55 -32.61
CA PRO A 133 -7.01 11.50 -33.65
C PRO A 133 -8.27 12.26 -33.22
N GLN A 134 -8.69 13.22 -34.05
CA GLN A 134 -10.03 13.80 -33.99
C GLN A 134 -11.04 12.86 -34.66
N HIS A 135 -12.21 12.68 -34.02
CA HIS A 135 -13.38 12.05 -34.63
C HIS A 135 -14.48 13.09 -34.87
N PRO A 136 -15.12 13.12 -36.06
CA PRO A 136 -16.23 14.01 -36.34
C PRO A 136 -17.61 13.35 -36.13
N SER A 137 -18.61 14.23 -36.06
CA SER A 137 -20.02 14.05 -36.45
C SER A 137 -21.06 13.74 -35.37
N ALA A 138 -22.02 14.67 -35.31
CA ALA A 138 -23.18 14.77 -34.44
C ALA A 138 -24.29 13.73 -34.72
N PRO A 139 -25.25 13.52 -33.79
CA PRO A 139 -26.53 12.90 -34.09
C PRO A 139 -27.68 13.93 -34.24
N PRO A 140 -28.76 13.61 -34.96
CA PRO A 140 -29.86 14.52 -35.27
C PRO A 140 -30.83 14.72 -34.10
N GLN A 141 -31.43 15.91 -34.03
CA GLN A 141 -32.55 16.24 -33.15
C GLN A 141 -33.87 15.67 -33.69
N HIS A 142 -34.71 15.07 -32.83
CA HIS A 142 -36.17 15.27 -32.80
C HIS A 142 -36.77 14.71 -31.48
N PRO A 143 -37.94 15.20 -31.05
CA PRO A 143 -38.34 15.26 -29.65
C PRO A 143 -39.29 14.13 -29.23
N SER A 144 -39.20 13.69 -27.97
CA SER A 144 -40.32 13.05 -27.28
C SER A 144 -40.19 13.26 -25.78
N ALA A 145 -41.10 14.08 -25.26
CA ALA A 145 -41.34 14.25 -23.84
C ALA A 145 -41.79 12.90 -23.26
N ALA A 146 -40.98 12.34 -22.36
CA ALA A 146 -41.39 11.23 -21.49
C ALA A 146 -42.05 11.81 -20.22
N PRO A 147 -43.13 11.21 -19.71
CA PRO A 147 -43.84 11.70 -18.54
C PRO A 147 -42.99 11.56 -17.27
N PRO A 148 -43.22 12.39 -16.23
CA PRO A 148 -42.46 12.32 -14.99
C PRO A 148 -42.69 10.96 -14.29
N PRO A 149 -41.65 10.36 -13.69
CA PRO A 149 -41.80 9.10 -12.98
C PRO A 149 -42.62 9.30 -11.68
N PRO A 150 -43.34 8.27 -11.22
CA PRO A 150 -44.22 8.37 -10.07
C PRO A 150 -43.45 8.70 -8.79
N GLU A 151 -43.91 9.71 -8.08
CA GLU A 151 -43.55 10.00 -6.70
C GLU A 151 -43.92 8.80 -5.82
N GLY A 152 -42.95 8.16 -5.16
CA GLY A 152 -43.25 7.06 -4.24
C GLY A 152 -42.18 5.99 -4.06
N SER A 153 -41.02 6.09 -4.70
CA SER A 153 -39.87 5.24 -4.31
C SER A 153 -39.16 5.87 -3.11
N PRO A 154 -38.90 5.12 -2.00
CA PRO A 154 -38.12 5.65 -0.91
C PRO A 154 -36.75 5.98 -1.49
N ARG A 155 -36.39 7.27 -1.51
CA ARG A 155 -35.03 7.71 -1.84
C ARG A 155 -34.10 6.90 -0.94
N ARG A 156 -33.42 5.91 -1.51
CA ARG A 156 -32.36 5.16 -0.82
C ARG A 156 -31.44 6.22 -0.24
N ALA A 157 -31.40 6.29 1.08
CA ALA A 157 -30.83 7.41 1.78
C ALA A 157 -29.31 7.34 1.62
N GLY A 158 -28.80 7.90 0.53
CA GLY A 158 -27.39 8.21 0.36
C GLY A 158 -26.87 8.88 1.62
N GLY A 159 -25.61 8.60 1.95
CA GLY A 159 -25.02 8.96 3.24
C GLY A 159 -25.30 10.41 3.64
N SER A 160 -25.43 10.66 4.96
CA SER A 160 -25.71 12.00 5.48
C SER A 160 -24.84 13.07 4.79
N ARG A 161 -25.46 14.05 4.15
CA ARG A 161 -24.75 15.11 3.39
C ARG A 161 -23.67 15.80 4.24
N ARG A 162 -23.91 15.93 5.55
CA ARG A 162 -22.94 16.46 6.52
C ARG A 162 -21.72 15.53 6.66
N GLN A 163 -21.95 14.23 6.75
CA GLN A 163 -20.89 13.22 6.81
C GLN A 163 -20.05 13.21 5.53
N ILE A 164 -20.67 13.29 4.34
CA ILE A 164 -19.94 13.36 3.07
C ILE A 164 -19.03 14.59 3.03
N ARG A 165 -19.56 15.78 3.35
CA ARG A 165 -18.77 17.03 3.40
C ARG A 165 -17.61 16.93 4.40
N HIS A 166 -17.84 16.34 5.58
CA HIS A 166 -16.80 16.15 6.58
C HIS A 166 -15.68 15.23 6.08
N LEU A 167 -16.02 14.10 5.46
CA LEU A 167 -15.04 13.16 4.92
C LEU A 167 -14.26 13.76 3.73
N GLU A 168 -14.90 14.55 2.87
CA GLU A 168 -14.23 15.29 1.79
C GLU A 168 -13.27 16.36 2.32
N HIS A 169 -13.67 17.08 3.36
CA HIS A 169 -12.78 18.01 4.05
C HIS A 169 -11.58 17.29 4.66
N LEU A 170 -11.81 16.15 5.31
CA LEU A 170 -10.73 15.35 5.89
C LEU A 170 -9.76 14.80 4.84
N LEU A 171 -10.24 14.43 3.65
CA LEU A 171 -9.37 14.08 2.52
C LEU A 171 -8.46 15.25 2.12
N ARG A 172 -8.99 16.48 2.04
CA ARG A 172 -8.18 17.67 1.72
C ARG A 172 -7.11 17.93 2.78
N VAL A 173 -7.48 17.81 4.06
CA VAL A 173 -6.53 17.95 5.18
C VAL A 173 -5.42 16.91 5.10
N TYR A 174 -5.75 15.64 4.84
CA TYR A 174 -4.74 14.60 4.67
C TYR A 174 -3.87 14.80 3.43
N ALA A 175 -4.43 15.26 2.31
CA ALA A 175 -3.66 15.56 1.12
C ALA A 175 -2.62 16.68 1.37
N GLY A 176 -3.02 17.75 2.08
CA GLY A 176 -2.10 18.83 2.47
C GLY A 176 -0.97 18.35 3.39
N GLU A 177 -1.30 17.53 4.40
CA GLU A 177 -0.29 16.99 5.32
C GLU A 177 0.65 15.98 4.62
N ILE A 178 0.15 15.18 3.68
CA ILE A 178 0.99 14.30 2.86
C ILE A 178 2.01 15.12 2.05
N ARG A 179 1.58 16.20 1.38
CA ARG A 179 2.50 17.08 0.63
C ARG A 179 3.59 17.65 1.53
N ARG A 180 3.20 18.15 2.71
CA ARG A 180 4.14 18.69 3.72
C ARG A 180 5.15 17.64 4.20
N LEU A 181 4.73 16.38 4.35
CA LEU A 181 5.62 15.28 4.75
C LEU A 181 6.56 14.84 3.61
N GLN A 182 6.10 14.93 2.34
CA GLN A 182 6.90 14.61 1.16
C GLN A 182 8.02 15.64 0.91
N GLU A 183 7.78 16.91 1.27
CA GLU A 183 8.78 17.99 1.17
C GLU A 183 9.79 17.99 2.32
N ARG A 184 9.53 17.24 3.40
CA ARG A 184 10.42 17.23 4.57
C ARG A 184 11.65 16.37 4.29
N GLU A 185 12.82 16.95 4.48
CA GLU A 185 14.09 16.24 4.49
C GLU A 185 14.20 15.32 5.72
N LEU A 186 14.78 14.14 5.54
CA LEU A 186 15.02 13.17 6.60
C LEU A 186 16.51 13.10 6.91
N ASP A 187 16.87 13.24 8.19
CA ASP A 187 18.22 12.94 8.66
C ASP A 187 18.42 11.42 8.88
N LEU A 188 19.68 11.01 9.11
CA LEU A 188 20.03 9.60 9.31
C LEU A 188 19.40 8.99 10.58
N ALA A 189 19.16 9.79 11.62
CA ALA A 189 18.53 9.31 12.86
C ALA A 189 17.01 9.11 12.68
N GLU A 190 16.39 9.93 11.85
CA GLU A 190 14.98 9.90 11.48
C GLU A 190 14.66 8.75 10.54
N LEU A 191 15.55 8.37 9.61
CA LEU A 191 15.39 7.16 8.80
C LEU A 191 15.10 5.92 9.65
N ASP A 192 15.67 5.89 10.85
CA ASP A 192 15.59 4.77 11.76
C ASP A 192 14.46 4.87 12.80
N SER A 193 13.75 6.01 12.79
CA SER A 193 12.62 6.33 13.64
C SER A 193 11.34 5.61 13.19
N ALA A 194 10.58 5.05 14.15
CA ALA A 194 9.24 4.51 13.88
C ALA A 194 8.20 5.61 13.55
N ASP A 195 8.55 6.86 13.85
CA ASP A 195 7.77 8.06 13.58
C ASP A 195 8.49 8.96 12.57
N SER A 196 9.25 8.39 11.64
CA SER A 196 9.84 9.13 10.53
C SER A 196 8.75 9.79 9.65
N PRO A 197 9.02 10.94 9.01
CA PRO A 197 8.09 11.59 8.09
C PRO A 197 7.57 10.63 7.01
N TYR A 198 8.45 9.79 6.46
CA TYR A 198 8.11 8.74 5.49
C TYR A 198 7.08 7.73 6.02
N LEU A 199 7.26 7.22 7.24
CA LEU A 199 6.29 6.30 7.84
C LEU A 199 4.98 6.98 8.21
N GLN A 200 5.02 8.26 8.59
CA GLN A 200 3.83 9.08 8.82
C GLN A 200 3.02 9.27 7.53
N GLU A 201 3.70 9.57 6.42
CA GLU A 201 3.08 9.72 5.09
C GLU A 201 2.33 8.45 4.67
N ASN A 202 2.98 7.28 4.77
CA ASN A 202 2.35 5.99 4.48
C ASN A 202 1.12 5.73 5.37
N ARG A 203 1.17 6.07 6.67
CA ARG A 203 0.03 5.93 7.58
C ARG A 203 -1.14 6.83 7.17
N LEU A 204 -0.86 8.06 6.73
CA LEU A 204 -1.88 8.98 6.23
C LEU A 204 -2.48 8.51 4.90
N LYS A 205 -1.66 8.07 3.93
CA LYS A 205 -2.12 7.48 2.67
C LYS A 205 -3.08 6.30 2.89
N ARG A 206 -2.76 5.39 3.84
CA ARG A 206 -3.66 4.28 4.22
C ARG A 206 -4.97 4.74 4.85
N ARG A 207 -4.95 5.81 5.66
CA ARG A 207 -6.18 6.42 6.23
C ARG A 207 -7.01 7.08 5.14
N MET A 208 -6.36 7.80 4.23
CA MET A 208 -6.98 8.45 3.08
C MET A 208 -7.75 7.44 2.22
N MET A 209 -7.15 6.27 1.91
CA MET A 209 -7.83 5.22 1.16
C MET A 209 -9.04 4.62 1.88
N ARG A 210 -9.03 4.55 3.22
CA ARG A 210 -10.20 4.12 4.00
C ARG A 210 -11.34 5.14 3.91
N ILE A 211 -11.02 6.43 3.97
CA ILE A 211 -12.01 7.50 3.79
C ILE A 211 -12.57 7.48 2.38
N PHE A 212 -11.72 7.33 1.36
CA PHE A 212 -12.13 7.24 -0.03
C PHE A 212 -13.14 6.09 -0.24
N ARG A 213 -12.83 4.87 0.22
CA ARG A 213 -13.77 3.74 0.13
C ARG A 213 -15.09 4.02 0.84
N ARG A 214 -15.04 4.67 2.01
CA ARG A 214 -16.27 5.05 2.73
C ARG A 214 -17.09 6.11 1.97
N LEU A 215 -16.43 7.07 1.33
CA LEU A 215 -17.08 8.05 0.47
C LEU A 215 -17.73 7.39 -0.74
N CYS A 216 -17.07 6.44 -1.40
CA CYS A 216 -17.65 5.66 -2.49
C CYS A 216 -18.93 4.93 -2.06
N GLN A 217 -18.91 4.29 -0.88
CA GLN A 217 -20.09 3.65 -0.30
C GLN A 217 -21.23 4.65 -0.04
N LEU A 218 -20.94 5.80 0.56
CA LEU A 218 -21.96 6.81 0.90
C LEU A 218 -22.54 7.50 -0.34
N LYS A 219 -21.78 7.59 -1.42
CA LYS A 219 -22.18 8.17 -2.72
C LYS A 219 -22.73 7.13 -3.70
N GLU A 220 -22.79 5.85 -3.31
CA GLU A 220 -23.22 4.74 -4.17
C GLU A 220 -22.44 4.66 -5.50
N CYS A 221 -21.13 4.92 -5.45
CA CYS A 221 -20.25 4.83 -6.62
C CYS A 221 -19.16 3.76 -6.46
N SER A 222 -18.59 3.34 -7.59
CA SER A 222 -17.49 2.38 -7.61
C SER A 222 -16.24 2.93 -6.91
N SER A 223 -15.44 2.03 -6.32
CA SER A 223 -14.13 2.38 -5.74
C SER A 223 -12.99 2.37 -6.76
N LEU A 224 -13.30 2.27 -8.06
CA LEU A 224 -12.33 2.37 -9.14
C LEU A 224 -11.74 3.77 -9.18
N THR A 225 -10.43 3.84 -9.39
CA THR A 225 -9.66 5.08 -9.38
C THR A 225 -9.24 5.54 -10.78
N GLY A 226 -9.55 4.74 -11.81
CA GLY A 226 -9.14 5.01 -13.19
C GLY A 226 -7.71 4.57 -13.49
N ARG A 227 -7.14 3.70 -12.65
CA ARG A 227 -5.76 3.20 -12.84
C ARG A 227 -5.64 2.33 -14.07
N VAL A 228 -4.45 2.31 -14.67
CA VAL A 228 -4.16 1.46 -15.82
C VAL A 228 -4.27 -0.02 -15.46
N LEU A 229 -3.95 -0.40 -14.21
CA LEU A 229 -4.19 -1.77 -13.73
C LEU A 229 -5.66 -2.20 -13.71
N GLU A 230 -6.60 -1.25 -13.64
CA GLU A 230 -8.05 -1.53 -13.65
C GLU A 230 -8.56 -1.80 -15.08
N GLN A 231 -7.79 -1.43 -16.11
CA GLN A 231 -8.17 -1.64 -17.50
C GLN A 231 -8.08 -3.13 -17.87
N ARG A 232 -9.19 -3.64 -18.43
CA ARG A 232 -9.33 -5.03 -18.85
C ARG A 232 -8.47 -5.32 -20.08
N ILE A 233 -7.53 -6.24 -19.97
CA ILE A 233 -6.77 -6.77 -21.10
C ILE A 233 -7.67 -7.75 -21.85
N ARG A 234 -7.99 -7.48 -23.11
CA ARG A 234 -8.69 -8.44 -23.98
C ARG A 234 -7.69 -9.46 -24.50
N PHE A 235 -8.10 -10.72 -24.63
CA PHE A 235 -7.25 -11.76 -25.21
C PHE A 235 -7.97 -12.47 -26.35
N ARG A 236 -7.34 -12.50 -27.53
CA ARG A 236 -7.87 -13.11 -28.76
C ARG A 236 -6.79 -13.89 -29.52
N GLY A 237 -5.77 -14.39 -28.82
CA GLY A 237 -4.60 -15.03 -29.42
C GLY A 237 -4.88 -16.40 -30.05
N THR A 238 -6.02 -17.03 -29.73
CA THR A 238 -6.37 -18.36 -30.27
C THR A 238 -7.60 -18.32 -31.17
N ARG A 239 -7.76 -19.33 -32.02
CA ARG A 239 -8.97 -19.51 -32.84
C ARG A 239 -10.20 -19.97 -32.05
N TYR A 240 -10.03 -20.32 -30.77
CA TYR A 240 -11.08 -20.90 -29.93
C TYR A 240 -11.60 -19.84 -28.94
N PRO A 241 -12.80 -19.28 -29.14
CA PRO A 241 -13.38 -18.26 -28.26
C PRO A 241 -13.49 -18.70 -26.79
N GLU A 242 -13.71 -19.99 -26.55
CA GLU A 242 -13.82 -20.60 -25.22
C GLU A 242 -12.52 -20.48 -24.44
N VAL A 243 -11.40 -20.80 -25.11
CA VAL A 243 -10.05 -20.67 -24.58
C VAL A 243 -9.74 -19.20 -24.33
N ASN A 244 -10.05 -18.34 -25.31
CA ASN A 244 -9.83 -16.89 -25.19
C ASN A 244 -10.56 -16.30 -23.97
N ARG A 245 -11.84 -16.65 -23.77
CA ARG A 245 -12.63 -16.23 -22.61
C ARG A 245 -12.10 -16.80 -21.28
N SER A 246 -11.48 -17.98 -21.26
CA SER A 246 -10.88 -18.54 -20.04
C SER A 246 -9.63 -17.77 -19.65
N ILE A 247 -8.70 -17.60 -20.59
CA ILE A 247 -7.46 -16.83 -20.38
C ILE A 247 -7.78 -15.38 -20.03
N GLU A 248 -8.70 -14.73 -20.76
CA GLU A 248 -9.08 -13.34 -20.48
C GLU A 248 -9.65 -13.17 -19.06
N ARG A 249 -10.47 -14.10 -18.60
CA ARG A 249 -10.98 -14.07 -17.21
C ARG A 249 -9.86 -14.27 -16.19
N PHE A 250 -8.89 -15.12 -16.49
CA PHE A 250 -7.79 -15.43 -15.58
C PHE A 250 -6.85 -14.22 -15.40
N ILE A 251 -6.42 -13.60 -16.50
CA ILE A 251 -5.41 -12.52 -16.48
C ILE A 251 -5.93 -11.19 -15.93
N ASN A 252 -7.26 -11.02 -15.87
CA ASN A 252 -7.92 -9.82 -15.35
C ASN A 252 -8.35 -9.94 -13.88
N ARG A 253 -7.94 -11.01 -13.18
CA ARG A 253 -8.09 -11.10 -11.72
C ARG A 253 -7.13 -10.13 -11.01
N PRO A 254 -7.48 -9.64 -9.81
CA PRO A 254 -6.58 -8.80 -9.02
C PRO A 254 -5.29 -9.56 -8.72
N ASP A 255 -4.16 -8.86 -8.87
CA ASP A 255 -2.80 -9.38 -8.63
C ASP A 255 -2.39 -10.63 -9.44
N ALA A 256 -3.14 -10.98 -10.49
CA ALA A 256 -2.81 -12.12 -11.34
C ALA A 256 -1.57 -11.83 -12.21
N PHE A 257 -0.58 -12.73 -12.13
CA PHE A 257 0.53 -12.80 -13.06
C PHE A 257 0.79 -14.29 -13.36
N PRO A 258 0.23 -14.82 -14.46
CA PRO A 258 0.32 -16.25 -14.80
C PRO A 258 1.77 -16.67 -14.98
N ASP A 259 2.08 -17.92 -14.60
CA ASP A 259 3.18 -18.64 -15.23
C ASP A 259 2.70 -19.43 -16.47
N TYR A 260 3.61 -20.13 -17.16
CA TYR A 260 3.28 -20.95 -18.32
C TYR A 260 2.29 -22.08 -17.96
N SER A 261 2.45 -22.68 -16.77
CA SER A 261 1.66 -23.81 -16.32
C SER A 261 0.22 -23.40 -16.00
N ASP A 262 0.02 -22.19 -15.49
CA ASP A 262 -1.29 -21.57 -15.27
C ASP A 262 -2.05 -21.41 -16.59
N ILE A 263 -1.39 -20.87 -17.62
CA ILE A 263 -2.00 -20.70 -18.95
C ILE A 263 -2.32 -22.06 -19.58
N LEU A 264 -1.41 -23.02 -19.50
CA LEU A 264 -1.65 -24.38 -20.00
C LEU A 264 -2.81 -25.07 -19.26
N ARG A 265 -2.93 -24.86 -17.94
CA ARG A 265 -4.05 -25.37 -17.14
C ARG A 265 -5.37 -24.74 -17.55
N GLU A 266 -5.42 -23.44 -17.82
CA GLU A 266 -6.61 -22.76 -18.34
C GLU A 266 -7.03 -23.30 -19.72
N ILE A 267 -6.07 -23.53 -20.62
CA ILE A 267 -6.34 -24.10 -21.96
C ILE A 267 -6.84 -25.54 -21.84
N ARG A 268 -6.18 -26.40 -21.07
CA ARG A 268 -6.61 -27.79 -20.82
C ARG A 268 -8.02 -27.82 -20.22
N GLY A 269 -8.27 -26.97 -19.23
CA GLY A 269 -9.57 -26.85 -18.59
C GLY A 269 -10.64 -26.35 -19.57
N ALA A 270 -10.33 -25.41 -20.45
CA ALA A 270 -11.27 -24.94 -21.49
C ALA A 270 -11.55 -26.03 -22.54
N SER A 271 -10.52 -26.74 -23.00
CA SER A 271 -10.64 -27.85 -23.96
C SER A 271 -11.53 -28.98 -23.43
N ALA A 272 -11.29 -29.41 -22.19
CA ALA A 272 -12.07 -30.47 -21.55
C ALA A 272 -13.53 -30.05 -21.30
N ARG A 273 -13.76 -28.81 -20.86
CA ARG A 273 -15.12 -28.30 -20.59
C ARG A 273 -15.98 -28.15 -21.84
N HIS A 274 -15.36 -27.83 -22.98
CA HIS A 274 -16.08 -27.54 -24.23
C HIS A 274 -15.90 -28.62 -25.30
N GLY A 275 -15.25 -29.74 -25.00
CA GLY A 275 -15.08 -30.85 -25.94
C GLY A 275 -14.29 -30.48 -27.20
N LEU A 276 -13.28 -29.60 -27.09
CA LEU A 276 -12.56 -29.07 -28.26
C LEU A 276 -11.60 -30.07 -28.93
N ALA A 277 -11.45 -31.27 -28.36
CA ALA A 277 -10.60 -32.36 -28.87
C ALA A 277 -9.14 -31.94 -29.23
N LEU A 278 -8.59 -30.96 -28.51
CA LEU A 278 -7.22 -30.46 -28.77
C LEU A 278 -6.17 -31.49 -28.34
N GLY A 279 -5.23 -31.78 -29.24
CA GLY A 279 -4.09 -32.66 -28.95
C GLY A 279 -3.11 -32.02 -27.95
N ARG A 280 -2.35 -32.85 -27.22
CA ARG A 280 -1.40 -32.38 -26.19
C ARG A 280 -0.39 -31.35 -26.74
N ARG A 281 0.28 -31.67 -27.85
CA ARG A 281 1.26 -30.77 -28.51
C ARG A 281 0.62 -29.45 -28.96
N GLN A 282 -0.60 -29.51 -29.50
CA GLN A 282 -1.33 -28.32 -29.93
C GLN A 282 -1.64 -27.39 -28.75
N MET A 283 -2.07 -27.96 -27.61
CA MET A 283 -2.30 -27.17 -26.38
C MET A 283 -1.01 -26.58 -25.82
N GLU A 284 0.09 -27.32 -25.86
CA GLU A 284 1.40 -26.84 -25.40
C GLU A 284 1.92 -25.66 -26.24
N ASN A 285 1.79 -25.75 -27.57
CA ASN A 285 2.14 -24.65 -28.49
C ASN A 285 1.24 -23.43 -28.27
N MET A 286 -0.07 -23.64 -28.18
CA MET A 286 -1.04 -22.57 -27.90
C MET A 286 -0.76 -21.88 -26.56
N ALA A 287 -0.38 -22.66 -25.53
CA ALA A 287 -0.01 -22.11 -24.23
C ALA A 287 1.26 -21.27 -24.30
N GLN A 288 2.26 -21.68 -25.08
CA GLN A 288 3.52 -20.94 -25.22
C GLN A 288 3.29 -19.58 -25.89
N GLU A 289 2.52 -19.54 -26.96
CA GLU A 289 2.16 -18.29 -27.66
C GLU A 289 1.30 -17.38 -26.76
N ALA A 290 0.25 -17.94 -26.15
CA ALA A 290 -0.63 -17.19 -25.26
C ALA A 290 0.11 -16.64 -24.05
N PHE A 291 1.01 -17.42 -23.44
CA PHE A 291 1.83 -16.99 -22.31
C PHE A 291 2.72 -15.80 -22.67
N ARG A 292 3.38 -15.84 -23.84
CA ARG A 292 4.22 -14.73 -24.31
C ARG A 292 3.41 -13.46 -24.56
N GLU A 293 2.29 -13.57 -25.26
CA GLU A 293 1.42 -12.42 -25.57
C GLU A 293 0.84 -11.79 -24.29
N VAL A 294 0.28 -12.62 -23.41
CA VAL A 294 -0.30 -12.18 -22.13
C VAL A 294 0.77 -11.57 -21.23
N GLY A 295 1.95 -12.20 -21.14
CA GLY A 295 3.06 -11.72 -20.34
C GLY A 295 3.50 -10.31 -20.75
N ASN A 296 3.68 -10.10 -22.06
CA ASN A 296 4.03 -8.78 -22.60
C ASN A 296 2.97 -7.72 -22.26
N ARG A 297 1.68 -8.03 -22.46
CA ARG A 297 0.59 -7.08 -22.14
C ARG A 297 0.47 -6.78 -20.64
N LEU A 298 0.68 -7.78 -19.78
CA LEU A 298 0.66 -7.59 -18.33
C LEU A 298 1.84 -6.74 -17.87
N GLN A 299 3.04 -6.96 -18.43
CA GLN A 299 4.23 -6.17 -18.14
C GLN A 299 4.04 -4.72 -18.61
N GLU A 300 3.58 -4.51 -19.84
CA GLU A 300 3.28 -3.19 -20.39
C GLU A 300 2.24 -2.44 -19.53
N ARG A 301 1.14 -3.11 -19.16
CA ARG A 301 0.12 -2.52 -18.28
C ARG A 301 0.69 -2.10 -16.93
N ARG A 302 1.56 -2.92 -16.32
CA ARG A 302 2.25 -2.60 -15.06
C ARG A 302 3.24 -1.45 -15.22
N HIS A 303 3.97 -1.42 -16.34
CA HIS A 303 4.91 -0.36 -16.66
C HIS A 303 4.19 0.98 -16.83
N LEU A 304 3.13 1.01 -17.64
CA LEU A 304 2.30 2.21 -17.83
C LEU A 304 1.67 2.67 -16.51
N ASP A 305 1.15 1.75 -15.69
CA ASP A 305 0.61 2.11 -14.38
C ASP A 305 1.68 2.72 -13.46
N LEU A 306 2.89 2.19 -13.49
CA LEU A 306 4.02 2.80 -12.77
C LEU A 306 4.28 4.21 -13.29
N VAL A 307 4.51 4.38 -14.59
CA VAL A 307 4.88 5.69 -15.19
C VAL A 307 3.82 6.75 -14.92
N TYR A 308 2.53 6.45 -15.12
CA TYR A 308 1.45 7.42 -14.91
C TYR A 308 1.15 7.74 -13.45
N ASN A 309 1.56 6.88 -12.51
CA ASN A 309 1.28 7.06 -11.09
C ASN A 309 2.58 7.14 -10.25
N PHE A 310 3.70 7.45 -10.90
CA PHE A 310 5.01 7.55 -10.25
C PHE A 310 5.17 8.90 -9.54
N GLY A 311 5.82 8.86 -8.37
CA GLY A 311 6.30 10.06 -7.71
C GLY A 311 5.23 10.87 -6.98
N SER A 312 5.36 12.20 -7.05
CA SER A 312 4.51 13.18 -6.37
C SER A 312 4.57 14.54 -7.08
N HIS A 313 3.96 15.57 -6.49
CA HIS A 313 4.02 16.95 -7.00
C HIS A 313 5.45 17.48 -7.20
N LEU A 314 6.44 16.89 -6.52
CA LEU A 314 7.86 17.22 -6.67
C LEU A 314 8.47 16.72 -7.99
N THR A 315 7.87 15.69 -8.60
CA THR A 315 8.41 15.04 -9.81
C THR A 315 7.52 15.21 -11.04
N ASP A 316 6.31 15.79 -10.90
CA ASP A 316 5.34 15.97 -11.99
C ASP A 316 5.88 16.81 -13.16
N GLN A 317 6.85 17.69 -12.91
CA GLN A 317 7.44 18.58 -13.92
C GLN A 317 8.71 18.00 -14.57
N TYR A 318 9.07 16.76 -14.25
CA TYR A 318 10.26 16.12 -14.84
C TYR A 318 10.16 16.05 -16.37
N ARG A 319 11.23 16.45 -17.05
CA ARG A 319 11.39 16.32 -18.51
C ARG A 319 12.72 15.64 -18.80
N PRO A 320 12.74 14.59 -19.65
CA PRO A 320 14.01 14.05 -20.14
C PRO A 320 14.71 15.14 -20.97
N GLY A 321 15.98 15.39 -20.66
CA GLY A 321 16.83 16.36 -21.37
C GLY A 321 17.34 15.85 -22.70
#